data_AF-A0A645BTT5-F1
#
_entry.id   AF-A0A645BTT5-F1
#
_cell.length_a   1.000
_cell.length_b   1.000
_cell.length_c   1.000
_cell.angle_alpha   90.00
_cell.angle_beta   90.00
_cell.angle_gamma   90.00
#
_symmetry.space_group_name_H-M   'P 1'
#
loop_
_entity.id
_entity.type
_entity.pdbx_description
1 polymer ?
#
loop_
_entity_poly.entity_id
_entity_poly.type
_entity_poly.pdbx_seq_one_letter_code
_entity_poly.pdbx_strand_id
1 'polypeptide(L)'
;MLGLYILTVFSFCLLIGLLLLRNKGLGIWRVIVTVLIVLILPVVFFSGHLAAGYTHILMQLPLTMLFIGLIALFCRYDAVVDSSSPKPYRFFRTLGSWFVALAMIACCYSWALYSNQVYFTLQRKFDACYSLSTRMVDRVEQLPEYTIDTPVLVVGDFSKGNYPVAVPEALDGLPYSVGIGEPSEFYYMKGYWGTVHNFIAAYLGVRWQVPDAETVAELVEKTNDFADMPIFPSAGSVFYIDGVIVVMGSAS
;
A
#
# COMPACT_ATOMS: atom_id res chain seq x y z
N MET A 1 10.87 -1.59 11.04
CA MET A 1 11.34 -1.75 9.64
C MET A 1 12.71 -1.14 9.39
N LEU A 2 12.92 0.16 9.65
CA LEU A 2 14.22 0.84 9.40
C LEU A 2 15.43 0.13 10.05
N GLY A 3 15.31 -0.30 11.31
CA GLY A 3 16.37 -1.03 12.01
C GLY A 3 16.73 -2.38 11.39
N LEU A 4 15.75 -3.10 10.82
CA LEU A 4 15.99 -4.36 10.10
C LEU A 4 16.73 -4.13 8.79
N TYR A 5 16.40 -3.05 8.07
CA TYR A 5 17.12 -2.66 6.85
C TYR A 5 18.57 -2.25 7.13
N ILE A 6 18.80 -1.48 8.19
CA ILE A 6 20.16 -1.08 8.59
C ILE A 6 20.98 -2.32 8.97
N LEU A 7 20.38 -3.26 9.71
CA LEU A 7 21.02 -4.51 10.10
C LEU A 7 21.36 -5.40 8.89
N THR A 8 20.46 -5.52 7.92
CA THR A 8 20.71 -6.33 6.71
C THR A 8 21.76 -5.71 5.81
N VAL A 9 21.73 -4.39 5.59
CA VAL A 9 22.78 -3.68 4.82
C VAL A 9 24.14 -3.81 5.51
N PHE A 10 24.19 -3.63 6.83
CA PHE A 10 25.43 -3.80 7.60
C PHE A 10 25.97 -5.24 7.49
N SER A 11 25.11 -6.24 7.64
CA SER A 11 25.48 -7.66 7.53
C SER A 11 25.98 -8.02 6.12
N PHE A 12 25.36 -7.44 5.09
CA PHE A 12 25.74 -7.61 3.69
C PHE A 12 27.14 -7.02 3.42
N CYS A 13 27.40 -5.79 3.88
CA CYS A 13 28.70 -5.13 3.78
C CYS A 13 29.79 -5.88 4.55
N LEU A 14 29.49 -6.39 5.75
CA LEU A 14 30.41 -7.17 6.57
C LEU A 14 30.83 -8.49 5.88
N LEU A 15 29.87 -9.23 5.32
CA LEU A 15 30.14 -10.48 4.59
C LEU A 15 31.01 -10.26 3.35
N ILE A 16 30.76 -9.18 2.60
CA ILE A 16 31.60 -8.80 1.46
C ILE A 16 33.01 -8.45 1.93
N GLY A 17 33.15 -7.66 2.99
CA GLY A 17 34.45 -7.33 3.58
C GLY A 17 35.25 -8.56 3.98
N LEU A 18 34.63 -9.53 4.65
CA LEU A 18 35.26 -10.79 5.05
C LEU A 18 35.70 -11.65 3.85
N LEU A 19 34.89 -11.70 2.78
CA LEU A 19 35.23 -12.41 1.54
C LEU A 19 36.43 -11.76 0.83
N LEU A 20 36.49 -10.43 0.78
CA LEU A 20 37.61 -9.68 0.20
C LEU A 20 38.90 -9.88 1.01
N LEU A 21 38.83 -9.84 2.34
CA LEU A 21 39.98 -10.02 3.24
C LEU A 21 40.57 -11.44 3.18
N ARG A 22 39.73 -12.46 2.97
CA ARG A 22 40.17 -13.85 2.85
C ARG A 22 40.83 -14.14 1.50
N ASN A 23 40.33 -13.50 0.45
CA ASN A 23 40.74 -13.79 -0.91
C ASN A 23 41.83 -12.81 -1.38
N LYS A 24 42.98 -12.84 -0.69
CA LYS A 24 44.14 -11.92 -0.90
C LYS A 24 44.77 -11.99 -2.31
N GLY A 25 44.38 -12.96 -3.13
CA GLY A 25 44.77 -13.09 -4.54
C GLY A 25 43.79 -12.48 -5.54
N LEU A 26 42.76 -11.78 -5.08
CA LEU A 26 41.85 -11.05 -5.97
C LEU A 26 42.60 -9.90 -6.64
N GLY A 27 42.69 -9.94 -7.97
CA GLY A 27 43.20 -8.82 -8.75
C GLY A 27 42.41 -7.54 -8.44
N ILE A 28 43.09 -6.40 -8.41
CA ILE A 28 42.54 -5.11 -7.98
C ILE A 28 41.24 -4.73 -8.73
N TRP A 29 41.12 -5.14 -9.99
CA TRP A 29 39.91 -4.97 -10.79
C TRP A 29 38.67 -5.65 -10.21
N ARG A 30 38.81 -6.85 -9.63
CA ARG A 30 37.68 -7.56 -9.00
C ARG A 30 37.20 -6.83 -7.76
N VAL A 31 38.14 -6.30 -6.96
CA VAL A 31 37.82 -5.50 -5.77
C VAL A 31 37.08 -4.22 -6.16
N ILE A 32 37.58 -3.50 -7.18
CA ILE A 32 36.94 -2.28 -7.70
C ILE A 32 35.51 -2.58 -8.18
N VAL A 33 35.32 -3.63 -8.96
CA VAL A 33 33.98 -4.03 -9.45
C VAL A 33 33.04 -4.39 -8.29
N THR A 34 33.50 -5.12 -7.27
CA THR A 34 32.68 -5.44 -6.10
C THR A 34 32.26 -4.20 -5.33
N VAL A 35 33.18 -3.25 -5.11
CA VAL A 35 32.87 -1.98 -4.42
C VAL A 35 31.85 -1.17 -5.22
N LEU A 36 32.02 -1.07 -6.55
CA LEU A 36 31.07 -0.38 -7.43
C LEU A 36 29.67 -1.00 -7.38
N ILE A 37 29.57 -2.34 -7.38
CA ILE A 37 28.28 -3.03 -7.24
C ILE A 37 27.61 -2.66 -5.92
N VAL A 38 28.34 -2.70 -4.79
CA VAL A 38 27.80 -2.35 -3.47
C VAL A 38 27.34 -0.90 -3.41
N LEU A 39 28.08 0.03 -4.03
CA LEU A 39 27.70 1.45 -4.09
C LEU A 39 26.46 1.69 -4.95
N ILE A 40 26.22 0.86 -5.97
CA ILE A 40 25.04 0.94 -6.84
C ILE A 40 23.79 0.34 -6.18
N LEU A 41 23.94 -0.59 -5.23
CA LEU A 41 22.79 -1.27 -4.60
C LEU A 41 21.73 -0.32 -4.02
N PRO A 42 22.07 0.75 -3.27
CA PRO A 42 21.07 1.72 -2.82
C PRO A 42 20.29 2.34 -3.98
N VAL A 43 20.97 2.70 -5.07
CA VAL A 43 20.32 3.29 -6.26
C VAL A 43 19.33 2.30 -6.89
N VAL A 44 19.68 1.01 -6.95
CA VAL A 44 18.79 -0.03 -7.48
C VAL A 44 17.58 -0.24 -6.56
N PHE A 45 17.79 -0.35 -5.25
CA PHE A 45 16.71 -0.60 -4.29
C PHE A 45 15.76 0.59 -4.12
N PHE A 46 16.26 1.82 -4.25
CA PHE A 46 15.47 3.04 -4.19
C PHE A 46 15.16 3.63 -5.58
N SER A 47 15.35 2.86 -6.65
CA SER A 47 15.10 3.30 -8.02
C SER A 47 13.67 3.81 -8.24
N GLY A 48 12.68 3.14 -7.65
CA GLY A 48 11.28 3.60 -7.67
C GLY A 48 11.09 4.97 -7.02
N HIS A 49 11.83 5.26 -5.94
CA HIS A 49 11.78 6.56 -5.27
C HIS A 49 12.44 7.65 -6.11
N LEU A 50 13.59 7.33 -6.73
CA LEU A 50 14.32 8.24 -7.60
C LEU A 50 13.54 8.60 -8.87
N ALA A 51 12.76 7.67 -9.41
CA ALA A 51 12.00 7.89 -10.64
C ALA A 51 10.68 8.63 -10.42
N ALA A 52 9.95 8.32 -9.35
CA ALA A 52 8.58 8.83 -9.14
C ALA A 52 8.46 9.91 -8.05
N GLY A 53 9.50 10.15 -7.24
CA GLY A 53 9.46 11.10 -6.11
C GLY A 53 8.65 10.62 -4.89
N TYR A 54 7.86 9.55 -5.04
CA TYR A 54 7.17 8.85 -3.97
C TYR A 54 7.23 7.33 -4.22
N THR A 55 7.15 6.52 -3.17
CA THR A 55 7.11 5.05 -3.30
C THR A 55 5.98 4.48 -2.49
N HIS A 56 5.17 3.68 -3.17
CA HIS A 56 4.26 2.75 -2.51
C HIS A 56 5.00 1.51 -2.04
N ILE A 57 4.44 0.82 -1.05
CA ILE A 57 5.10 -0.36 -0.47
C ILE A 57 5.26 -1.51 -1.48
N LEU A 58 4.40 -1.61 -2.49
CA LEU A 58 4.58 -2.57 -3.59
C LEU A 58 5.79 -2.24 -4.48
N MET A 59 6.16 -0.95 -4.59
CA MET A 59 7.33 -0.52 -5.37
C MET A 59 8.65 -0.84 -4.66
N GLN A 60 8.58 -1.27 -3.41
CA GLN A 60 9.72 -1.69 -2.61
C GLN A 60 10.03 -3.20 -2.76
N LEU A 61 9.37 -3.90 -3.69
CA LEU A 61 9.68 -5.31 -4.01
C LEU A 61 11.18 -5.58 -4.22
N PRO A 62 11.99 -4.70 -4.85
CA PRO A 62 13.42 -4.92 -4.99
C PRO A 62 14.17 -5.10 -3.66
N LEU A 63 13.68 -4.53 -2.55
CA LEU A 63 14.28 -4.71 -1.23
C LEU A 63 14.23 -6.17 -0.74
N THR A 64 13.34 -7.00 -1.29
CA THR A 64 13.32 -8.43 -0.99
C THR A 64 14.57 -9.17 -1.48
N MET A 65 15.23 -8.64 -2.52
CA MET A 65 16.46 -9.22 -3.07
C MET A 65 17.65 -9.11 -2.10
N LEU A 66 17.61 -8.19 -1.13
CA LEU A 66 18.62 -8.11 -0.08
C LEU A 66 18.66 -9.39 0.77
N PHE A 67 17.49 -9.96 1.08
CA PHE A 67 17.42 -11.19 1.87
C PHE A 67 17.98 -12.39 1.10
N ILE A 68 17.64 -12.50 -0.19
CA ILE A 68 18.16 -13.55 -1.09
C ILE A 68 19.67 -13.40 -1.25
N GLY A 69 20.15 -12.16 -1.45
CA GLY A 69 21.57 -11.85 -1.57
C GLY A 69 22.36 -12.20 -0.31
N LEU A 70 21.83 -11.92 0.87
CA LEU A 70 22.46 -12.27 2.14
C LEU A 70 22.63 -13.78 2.30
N ILE A 71 21.60 -14.57 1.95
CA ILE A 71 21.67 -16.04 1.94
C ILE A 71 22.73 -16.52 0.95
N ALA A 72 22.72 -16.01 -0.28
CA ALA A 72 23.66 -16.40 -1.32
C ALA A 72 25.12 -16.12 -0.92
N LEU A 73 25.37 -14.94 -0.32
CA LEU A 73 26.68 -14.57 0.21
C LEU A 73 27.10 -15.47 1.37
N PHE A 74 26.18 -15.81 2.28
CA PHE A 74 26.48 -16.72 3.38
C PHE A 74 26.81 -18.13 2.88
N CYS A 75 26.01 -18.68 1.95
CA CYS A 75 26.30 -19.97 1.31
C CYS A 75 27.65 -19.97 0.61
N ARG A 76 28.03 -18.85 -0.03
CA ARG A 76 29.35 -18.72 -0.66
C ARG A 76 30.47 -18.65 0.37
N TYR A 77 30.28 -17.93 1.47
CA TYR A 77 31.23 -17.90 2.58
C TYR A 77 31.43 -19.29 3.20
N ASP A 78 30.33 -20.02 3.45
CA ASP A 78 30.36 -21.38 3.99
C ASP A 78 31.11 -22.35 3.06
N ALA A 79 30.84 -22.28 1.74
CA ALA A 79 31.54 -23.08 0.74
C ALA A 79 33.05 -22.80 0.64
N VAL A 80 33.48 -21.59 1.00
CA VAL A 80 34.90 -21.21 1.04
C VAL A 80 35.55 -21.59 2.37
N VAL A 81 34.79 -21.71 3.45
CA VAL A 81 35.26 -22.13 4.78
C VAL A 81 35.19 -23.65 4.91
N ASP A 82 36.22 -24.33 4.42
CA ASP A 82 36.35 -25.79 4.54
C ASP A 82 36.88 -26.23 5.93
N SER A 83 36.76 -27.52 6.23
CA SER A 83 37.26 -28.25 7.41
C SER A 83 38.76 -28.06 7.70
N SER A 84 39.53 -27.75 6.66
CA SER A 84 40.95 -27.37 6.69
C SER A 84 41.21 -25.95 7.23
N SER A 85 40.17 -25.13 7.41
CA SER A 85 40.28 -23.75 7.91
C SER A 85 40.68 -23.69 9.39
N PRO A 86 41.42 -22.66 9.83
CA PRO A 86 41.82 -22.50 11.23
C PRO A 86 40.60 -22.47 12.17
N LYS A 87 40.76 -23.03 13.38
CA LYS A 87 39.71 -23.12 14.41
C LYS A 87 38.85 -21.85 14.60
N PRO A 88 39.41 -20.61 14.65
CA PRO A 88 38.58 -19.42 14.79
C PRO A 88 37.59 -19.22 13.63
N TYR A 89 38.00 -19.49 12.38
CA TYR A 89 37.11 -19.34 11.23
C TYR A 89 35.94 -20.32 11.24
N ARG A 90 36.16 -21.54 11.74
CA ARG A 90 35.09 -22.54 11.92
C ARG A 90 34.09 -22.13 13.00
N PHE A 91 34.57 -21.57 14.10
CA PHE A 91 33.70 -21.03 15.15
C PHE A 91 32.85 -19.87 14.62
N PHE A 92 33.46 -18.90 13.93
CA PHE A 92 32.72 -17.78 13.31
C PHE A 92 31.78 -18.23 12.20
N ARG A 93 32.07 -19.33 11.49
CA ARG A 93 31.17 -19.93 10.50
C ARG A 93 29.89 -20.44 11.15
N THR A 94 30.00 -21.25 12.20
CA THR A 94 28.84 -21.79 12.93
C THR A 94 28.04 -20.68 13.60
N LEU A 95 28.71 -19.70 14.20
CA LEU A 95 28.02 -18.55 14.79
C LEU A 95 27.29 -17.72 13.71
N GLY A 96 27.94 -17.51 12.56
CA GLY A 96 27.36 -16.83 11.41
C GLY A 96 26.16 -17.56 10.82
N SER A 97 26.18 -18.90 10.72
CA SER A 97 25.03 -19.66 10.21
C SER A 97 23.82 -19.52 11.11
N TRP A 98 24.02 -19.60 12.43
CA TRP A 98 22.94 -19.41 13.40
C TRP A 98 22.41 -17.98 13.38
N PHE A 99 23.29 -16.98 13.25
CA PHE A 99 22.90 -15.59 13.14
C PHE A 99 22.07 -15.33 11.87
N VAL A 100 22.53 -15.81 10.71
CA VAL A 100 21.79 -15.68 9.43
C VAL A 100 20.45 -16.40 9.52
N ALA A 101 20.40 -17.61 10.08
CA ALA A 101 19.14 -18.34 10.26
C ALA A 101 18.16 -17.58 11.16
N LEU A 102 18.63 -17.07 12.31
CA LEU A 102 17.79 -16.31 13.24
C LEU A 102 17.33 -14.98 12.62
N ALA A 103 18.21 -14.28 11.92
CA ALA A 103 17.88 -13.05 11.20
C ALA A 103 16.81 -13.30 10.14
N MET A 104 16.91 -14.41 9.38
CA MET A 104 15.90 -14.79 8.40
C MET A 104 14.56 -15.11 9.06
N ILE A 105 14.55 -15.88 10.16
CA ILE A 105 13.32 -16.17 10.91
C ILE A 105 12.68 -14.87 11.40
N ALA A 106 13.47 -13.97 12.00
CA ALA A 106 12.99 -12.69 12.48
C ALA A 106 12.43 -11.80 11.35
N CYS A 107 13.08 -11.80 10.18
CA CYS A 107 12.61 -11.09 9.00
C CYS A 107 11.29 -11.66 8.50
N CYS A 108 11.21 -12.99 8.29
CA CYS A 108 9.99 -13.67 7.85
C CYS A 108 8.84 -13.40 8.82
N TYR A 109 9.09 -13.50 10.13
CA TYR A 109 8.08 -13.22 11.15
C TYR A 109 7.60 -11.76 11.10
N SER A 110 8.54 -10.81 11.00
CA SER A 110 8.20 -9.38 10.91
C SER A 110 7.38 -9.06 9.66
N TRP A 111 7.73 -9.63 8.51
CA TRP A 111 6.99 -9.46 7.26
C TRP A 111 5.64 -10.18 7.25
N ALA A 112 5.53 -11.34 7.91
CA ALA A 112 4.26 -12.04 8.07
C ALA A 112 3.28 -11.22 8.92
N LEU A 113 3.74 -10.67 10.06
CA LEU A 113 2.94 -9.77 10.89
C LEU A 113 2.51 -8.53 10.10
N TYR A 114 3.45 -7.90 9.40
CA TYR A 114 3.19 -6.70 8.61
C TYR A 114 2.18 -6.98 7.48
N SER A 115 2.35 -8.07 6.75
CA SER A 115 1.40 -8.47 5.69
C SER A 115 0.01 -8.71 6.25
N ASN A 116 -0.09 -9.39 7.39
CA ASN A 116 -1.37 -9.63 8.06
C ASN A 116 -2.06 -8.31 8.47
N GLN A 117 -1.30 -7.35 9.02
CA GLN A 117 -1.84 -6.02 9.36
C GLN A 117 -2.36 -5.29 8.11
N VAL A 118 -1.61 -5.34 7.01
CA VAL A 118 -2.01 -4.70 5.74
C VAL A 118 -3.26 -5.37 5.15
N TYR A 119 -3.28 -6.71 5.02
CA TYR A 119 -4.43 -7.43 4.48
C TYR A 119 -5.68 -7.27 5.35
N PHE A 120 -5.51 -7.30 6.68
CA PHE A 120 -6.61 -7.06 7.61
C PHE A 120 -7.19 -5.65 7.43
N THR A 121 -6.32 -4.64 7.34
CA THR A 121 -6.75 -3.26 7.07
C THR A 121 -7.46 -3.15 5.72
N LEU A 122 -6.93 -3.81 4.69
CA LEU A 122 -7.50 -3.82 3.36
C LEU A 122 -8.91 -4.43 3.35
N GLN A 123 -9.09 -5.56 4.02
CA GLN A 123 -10.40 -6.20 4.16
C GLN A 123 -11.39 -5.29 4.90
N ARG A 124 -10.95 -4.61 5.96
CA ARG A 124 -11.81 -3.69 6.71
C ARG A 124 -12.23 -2.47 5.88
N LYS A 125 -11.31 -1.92 5.08
CA LYS A 125 -11.60 -0.89 4.07
C LYS A 125 -12.63 -1.39 3.07
N PHE A 126 -12.43 -2.59 2.54
CA PHE A 126 -13.39 -3.22 1.63
C PHE A 126 -14.78 -3.36 2.26
N ASP A 127 -14.88 -3.95 3.45
CA ASP A 127 -16.14 -4.19 4.15
C ASP A 127 -16.88 -2.87 4.44
N ALA A 128 -16.15 -1.83 4.84
CA ALA A 128 -16.68 -0.49 5.06
C ALA A 128 -17.25 0.11 3.78
N CYS A 129 -16.48 0.09 2.70
CA CYS A 129 -16.88 0.57 1.38
C CYS A 129 -18.08 -0.21 0.82
N TYR A 130 -18.08 -1.53 0.97
CA TYR A 130 -19.17 -2.41 0.55
C TYR A 130 -20.45 -2.10 1.33
N SER A 131 -20.37 -2.04 2.66
CA SER A 131 -21.52 -1.71 3.51
C SER A 131 -22.11 -0.33 3.19
N LEU A 132 -21.26 0.68 2.99
CA LEU A 132 -21.67 2.02 2.59
C LEU A 132 -22.38 1.99 1.22
N SER A 133 -21.76 1.35 0.23
CA SER A 133 -22.28 1.21 -1.13
C SER A 133 -23.64 0.51 -1.17
N THR A 134 -23.80 -0.59 -0.44
CA THR A 134 -25.09 -1.31 -0.36
C THR A 134 -26.20 -0.41 0.19
N ARG A 135 -25.91 0.40 1.22
CA ARG A 135 -26.91 1.32 1.80
C ARG A 135 -27.24 2.48 0.87
N MET A 136 -26.26 2.95 0.08
CA MET A 136 -26.50 3.96 -0.95
C MET A 136 -27.41 3.41 -2.05
N VAL A 137 -27.09 2.23 -2.59
CA VAL A 137 -27.91 1.55 -3.61
C VAL A 137 -29.33 1.33 -3.10
N ASP A 138 -29.49 0.75 -1.92
CA ASP A 138 -30.82 0.54 -1.31
C ASP A 138 -31.62 1.85 -1.20
N ARG A 139 -30.99 2.94 -0.76
CA ARG A 139 -31.67 4.23 -0.63
C ARG A 139 -32.04 4.86 -1.98
N VAL A 140 -31.18 4.71 -2.98
CA VAL A 140 -31.43 5.20 -4.34
C VAL A 140 -32.57 4.41 -4.99
N GLU A 141 -32.59 3.08 -4.87
CA GLU A 141 -33.63 2.22 -5.45
C GLU A 141 -35.01 2.40 -4.80
N GLN A 142 -35.06 2.91 -3.57
CA GLN A 142 -36.31 3.25 -2.88
C GLN A 142 -36.91 4.59 -3.33
N LEU A 143 -36.18 5.42 -4.08
CA LEU A 143 -36.73 6.68 -4.59
C LEU A 143 -37.68 6.42 -5.76
N PRO A 144 -38.88 7.03 -5.77
CA PRO A 144 -39.85 6.84 -6.85
C PRO A 144 -39.35 7.38 -8.21
N GLU A 145 -38.41 8.33 -8.20
CA GLU A 145 -37.78 8.91 -9.40
C GLU A 145 -36.68 8.01 -9.98
N TYR A 146 -36.26 6.96 -9.27
CA TYR A 146 -35.20 6.09 -9.75
C TYR A 146 -35.69 5.13 -10.84
N THR A 147 -34.99 5.18 -11.97
CA THR A 147 -35.04 4.19 -13.04
C THR A 147 -33.61 3.83 -13.43
N ILE A 148 -33.42 2.76 -14.19
CA ILE A 148 -32.07 2.36 -14.66
C ILE A 148 -31.37 3.43 -15.50
N ASP A 149 -32.15 4.35 -16.08
CA ASP A 149 -31.66 5.44 -16.93
C ASP A 149 -31.48 6.75 -16.15
N THR A 150 -31.93 6.82 -14.89
CA THR A 150 -31.80 8.03 -14.05
C THR A 150 -30.33 8.18 -13.61
N PRO A 151 -29.66 9.31 -13.91
CA PRO A 151 -28.30 9.56 -13.45
C PRO A 151 -28.20 9.67 -11.94
N VAL A 152 -27.11 9.13 -11.37
CA VAL A 152 -26.82 9.20 -9.94
C VAL A 152 -25.46 9.84 -9.73
N LEU A 153 -25.43 10.87 -8.90
CA LEU A 153 -24.24 11.60 -8.52
C LEU A 153 -23.96 11.41 -7.02
N VAL A 154 -22.72 11.07 -6.68
CA VAL A 154 -22.26 10.93 -5.29
C VAL A 154 -21.29 12.08 -5.02
N VAL A 155 -21.60 12.94 -4.05
CA VAL A 155 -20.84 14.17 -3.76
C VAL A 155 -20.51 14.21 -2.27
N GLY A 156 -19.39 14.86 -1.91
CA GLY A 156 -18.99 15.06 -0.52
C GLY A 156 -18.09 13.95 0.04
N ASP A 157 -17.53 14.20 1.21
CA ASP A 157 -16.56 13.37 1.91
C ASP A 157 -17.26 12.33 2.80
N PHE A 158 -17.02 11.05 2.55
CA PHE A 158 -17.56 9.94 3.33
C PHE A 158 -16.60 9.42 4.42
N SER A 159 -15.62 10.24 4.81
CA SER A 159 -14.69 9.99 5.92
C SER A 159 -15.10 10.65 7.23
N LYS A 160 -15.87 11.74 7.15
CA LYS A 160 -16.27 12.56 8.30
C LYS A 160 -17.74 12.34 8.65
N GLY A 161 -18.02 11.76 9.82
CA GLY A 161 -19.39 11.55 10.30
C GLY A 161 -19.63 10.12 10.77
N ASN A 162 -20.89 9.68 10.75
CA ASN A 162 -21.27 8.34 11.20
C ASN A 162 -21.06 7.28 10.11
N TYR A 163 -19.88 7.30 9.49
CA TYR A 163 -19.45 6.35 8.47
C TYR A 163 -18.62 5.23 9.09
N PRO A 164 -18.57 4.04 8.47
CA PRO A 164 -17.74 2.97 8.99
C PRO A 164 -16.26 3.41 8.98
N VAL A 165 -15.66 3.54 10.17
CA VAL A 165 -14.23 3.81 10.29
C VAL A 165 -13.48 2.57 9.82
N ALA A 166 -12.80 2.70 8.68
CA ALA A 166 -12.14 1.58 8.03
C ALA A 166 -10.85 1.15 8.75
N VAL A 167 -10.19 2.07 9.46
CA VAL A 167 -8.92 1.83 10.15
C VAL A 167 -9.07 2.16 11.63
N PRO A 168 -9.00 1.17 12.54
CA PRO A 168 -8.91 1.44 13.97
C PRO A 168 -7.68 2.32 14.29
N GLU A 169 -7.78 3.22 15.26
CA GLU A 169 -6.63 4.04 15.73
C GLU A 169 -5.38 3.21 16.05
N ALA A 170 -5.57 1.95 16.48
CA ALA A 170 -4.47 1.01 16.75
C ALA A 170 -3.65 0.60 15.51
N LEU A 171 -4.14 0.86 14.30
CA LEU A 171 -3.45 0.62 13.02
C LEU A 171 -3.05 1.94 12.33
N ASP A 172 -3.23 3.07 13.01
CA ASP A 172 -2.79 4.39 12.54
C ASP A 172 -1.25 4.42 12.45
N GLY A 173 -0.73 4.89 11.33
CA GLY A 173 0.71 4.89 11.02
C GLY A 173 1.22 3.70 10.19
N LEU A 174 0.37 2.79 9.70
CA LEU A 174 0.75 1.93 8.58
C LEU A 174 0.98 2.82 7.34
N PRO A 175 2.15 2.75 6.67
CA PRO A 175 2.40 3.58 5.49
C PRO A 175 1.35 3.28 4.43
N TYR A 176 0.82 4.34 3.81
CA TYR A 176 -0.23 4.34 2.79
C TYR A 176 -0.31 3.00 2.03
N SER A 177 -1.20 2.12 2.50
CA SER A 177 -1.35 0.78 1.95
C SER A 177 -2.16 0.90 0.67
N VAL A 178 -1.51 0.60 -0.46
CA VAL A 178 -2.16 0.64 -1.77
C VAL A 178 -3.06 -0.58 -1.93
N GLY A 179 -4.25 -0.37 -2.49
CA GLY A 179 -5.07 -1.45 -3.02
C GLY A 179 -6.58 -1.21 -2.93
N ILE A 180 -7.05 -0.53 -1.89
CA ILE A 180 -8.46 -0.15 -1.73
C ILE A 180 -8.48 1.24 -1.11
N GLY A 181 -9.12 2.17 -1.81
CA GLY A 181 -9.35 3.51 -1.30
C GLY A 181 -10.16 3.48 -0.02
N GLU A 182 -9.94 4.45 0.85
CA GLU A 182 -10.81 4.63 2.01
C GLU A 182 -12.22 5.09 1.58
N PRO A 183 -13.24 4.98 2.46
CA PRO A 183 -14.50 5.68 2.24
C PRO A 183 -14.28 7.19 1.97
N SER A 184 -13.20 7.75 2.53
CA SER A 184 -12.70 9.10 2.22
C SER A 184 -12.34 9.33 0.76
N GLU A 185 -12.19 8.27 -0.05
CA GLU A 185 -11.90 8.30 -1.49
C GLU A 185 -13.15 8.04 -2.35
N PHE A 186 -14.33 7.87 -1.74
CA PHE A 186 -15.63 7.78 -2.42
C PHE A 186 -16.27 9.14 -2.75
N TYR A 187 -15.53 10.22 -2.59
CA TYR A 187 -15.98 11.57 -2.92
C TYR A 187 -15.76 11.92 -4.38
N TYR A 188 -16.53 12.90 -4.83
CA TYR A 188 -16.23 13.66 -6.02
C TYR A 188 -14.97 14.51 -5.79
N MET A 189 -13.81 14.02 -6.23
CA MET A 189 -12.61 14.85 -6.42
C MET A 189 -12.44 15.11 -7.91
N LYS A 190 -12.27 16.37 -8.30
CA LYS A 190 -12.02 16.80 -9.69
C LYS A 190 -10.87 15.97 -10.30
N GLY A 191 -11.18 14.98 -11.14
CA GLY A 191 -10.21 14.05 -11.75
C GLY A 191 -10.34 12.57 -11.38
N TYR A 192 -11.02 12.21 -10.29
CA TYR A 192 -11.26 10.82 -9.85
C TYR A 192 -12.71 10.41 -10.11
N TRP A 193 -13.14 10.62 -11.35
CA TRP A 193 -14.48 10.34 -11.81
C TRP A 193 -14.79 8.84 -11.70
N GLY A 194 -15.84 8.51 -10.93
CA GLY A 194 -16.44 7.18 -10.95
C GLY A 194 -15.77 6.12 -10.09
N THR A 195 -14.90 6.44 -9.11
CA THR A 195 -14.36 5.40 -8.20
C THR A 195 -15.47 4.66 -7.47
N VAL A 196 -16.45 5.39 -6.92
CA VAL A 196 -17.61 4.79 -6.24
C VAL A 196 -18.54 4.08 -7.23
N HIS A 197 -18.81 4.66 -8.41
CA HIS A 197 -19.61 4.04 -9.46
C HIS A 197 -18.99 2.74 -9.98
N ASN A 198 -17.68 2.71 -10.18
CA ASN A 198 -16.92 1.53 -10.60
C ASN A 198 -16.91 0.47 -9.51
N PHE A 199 -16.77 0.87 -8.24
CA PHE A 199 -16.86 -0.05 -7.12
C PHE A 199 -18.26 -0.71 -7.06
N ILE A 200 -19.32 0.10 -7.12
CA ILE A 200 -20.71 -0.39 -7.11
C ILE A 200 -20.96 -1.31 -8.31
N ALA A 201 -20.51 -0.92 -9.51
CA ALA A 201 -20.65 -1.75 -10.70
C ALA A 201 -19.89 -3.08 -10.59
N ALA A 202 -18.68 -3.08 -10.03
CA ALA A 202 -17.84 -4.26 -9.91
C ALA A 202 -18.31 -5.22 -8.81
N TYR A 203 -18.76 -4.71 -7.67
CA TYR A 203 -19.05 -5.52 -6.48
C TYR A 203 -20.54 -5.70 -6.18
N LEU A 204 -21.40 -4.77 -6.59
CA LEU A 204 -22.86 -4.87 -6.41
C LEU A 204 -23.61 -5.16 -7.72
N GLY A 205 -22.95 -5.04 -8.88
CA GLY A 205 -23.57 -5.30 -10.19
C GLY A 205 -24.52 -4.20 -10.66
N VAL A 206 -24.60 -3.07 -9.94
CA VAL A 206 -25.45 -1.92 -10.29
C VAL A 206 -24.63 -0.91 -11.10
N ARG A 207 -25.13 -0.53 -12.27
CA ARG A 207 -24.49 0.45 -13.14
C ARG A 207 -25.32 1.73 -13.18
N TRP A 208 -24.94 2.70 -12.36
CA TRP A 208 -25.54 4.02 -12.43
C TRP A 208 -25.03 4.80 -13.63
N GLN A 209 -25.94 5.52 -14.28
CA GLN A 209 -25.57 6.53 -15.25
C GLN A 209 -24.88 7.69 -14.52
N VAL A 210 -23.79 8.18 -15.09
CA VAL A 210 -23.08 9.35 -14.57
C VAL A 210 -23.55 10.57 -15.35
N PRO A 211 -23.99 11.66 -14.69
CA PRO A 211 -24.31 12.89 -15.40
C PRO A 211 -23.08 13.45 -16.12
N ASP A 212 -23.31 14.22 -17.19
CA ASP A 212 -22.22 14.84 -17.94
C ASP A 212 -21.46 15.87 -17.08
N ALA A 213 -20.24 16.22 -17.50
CA ALA A 213 -19.35 17.05 -16.70
C ALA A 213 -19.88 18.47 -16.45
N GLU A 214 -20.71 19.02 -17.33
CA GLU A 214 -21.32 20.34 -17.19
C GLU A 214 -22.43 20.28 -16.14
N THR A 215 -23.34 19.31 -16.26
CA THR A 215 -24.38 19.02 -15.25
C THR A 215 -23.77 18.78 -13.87
N VAL A 216 -22.66 18.03 -13.79
CA VAL A 216 -21.96 17.81 -12.51
C VAL A 216 -21.39 19.10 -11.95
N ALA A 217 -20.77 19.94 -12.78
CA ALA A 217 -20.21 21.22 -12.32
C ALA A 217 -21.30 22.13 -11.78
N GLU A 218 -22.43 22.27 -12.49
CA GLU A 218 -23.58 23.04 -12.03
C GLU A 218 -24.16 22.49 -10.72
N LEU A 219 -24.33 21.16 -10.62
CA LEU A 219 -24.84 20.52 -9.42
C LEU A 219 -23.89 20.69 -8.24
N VAL A 220 -22.58 20.57 -8.44
CA VAL A 220 -21.59 20.76 -7.37
C VAL A 220 -21.54 22.22 -6.91
N GLU A 221 -21.65 23.19 -7.82
CA GLU A 221 -21.78 24.60 -7.46
C GLU A 221 -23.04 24.84 -6.63
N LYS A 222 -24.21 24.35 -7.07
CA LYS A 222 -25.45 24.38 -6.27
C LYS A 222 -25.31 23.61 -4.95
N THR A 223 -24.51 22.54 -4.92
CA THR A 223 -24.26 21.75 -3.72
C THR A 223 -23.42 22.49 -2.69
N ASN A 224 -22.52 23.38 -3.10
CA ASN A 224 -21.86 24.29 -2.18
C ASN A 224 -22.85 25.29 -1.54
N ASP A 225 -23.96 25.58 -2.21
CA ASP A 225 -25.08 26.37 -1.64
C ASP A 225 -25.98 25.55 -0.70
N PHE A 226 -25.84 24.22 -0.67
CA PHE A 226 -26.62 23.29 0.16
C PHE A 226 -25.92 22.89 1.47
N ALA A 227 -25.27 23.85 2.15
CA ALA A 227 -24.59 23.62 3.43
C ALA A 227 -25.48 23.03 4.54
N ASP A 228 -26.80 23.23 4.45
CA ASP A 228 -27.79 22.78 5.43
C ASP A 228 -28.39 21.39 5.11
N MET A 229 -28.00 20.76 4.00
CA MET A 229 -28.57 19.47 3.62
C MET A 229 -28.10 18.33 4.54
N PRO A 230 -28.98 17.36 4.85
CA PRO A 230 -28.61 16.22 5.66
C PRO A 230 -27.53 15.37 5.00
N ILE A 231 -26.50 15.03 5.77
CA ILE A 231 -25.40 14.17 5.32
C ILE A 231 -25.80 12.70 5.47
N PHE A 232 -25.45 11.86 4.48
CA PHE A 232 -25.69 10.42 4.52
C PHE A 232 -25.07 9.83 5.80
N PRO A 233 -25.75 8.93 6.53
CA PRO A 233 -26.96 8.18 6.16
C PRO A 233 -28.29 8.80 6.62
N SER A 234 -28.30 10.06 7.02
CA SER A 234 -29.51 10.73 7.55
C SER A 234 -30.66 10.70 6.54
N ALA A 235 -31.90 10.76 7.04
CA ALA A 235 -33.05 10.93 6.14
C ALA A 235 -32.91 12.24 5.35
N GLY A 236 -33.25 12.22 4.05
CA GLY A 236 -33.09 13.38 3.17
C GLY A 236 -31.69 13.60 2.60
N SER A 237 -30.72 12.72 2.88
CA SER A 237 -29.37 12.76 2.30
C SER A 237 -29.26 12.22 0.87
N VAL A 238 -30.33 11.62 0.38
CA VAL A 238 -30.48 11.18 -1.01
C VAL A 238 -31.72 11.85 -1.55
N PHE A 239 -31.57 12.59 -2.64
CA PHE A 239 -32.63 13.44 -3.18
C PHE A 239 -32.52 13.59 -4.70
N TYR A 240 -33.61 13.95 -5.34
CA TYR A 240 -33.69 14.17 -6.78
C TYR A 240 -33.72 15.66 -7.11
N ILE A 241 -32.76 16.15 -7.89
CA ILE A 241 -32.66 17.55 -8.35
C ILE A 241 -32.26 17.56 -9.82
N ASP A 242 -32.96 18.38 -10.61
CA ASP A 242 -32.64 18.65 -12.03
C ASP A 242 -32.42 17.38 -12.89
N GLY A 243 -33.19 16.31 -12.65
CA GLY A 243 -33.05 15.07 -13.42
C GLY A 243 -32.06 14.06 -12.84
N VAL A 244 -31.35 14.40 -11.77
CA VAL A 244 -30.25 13.61 -11.19
C VAL A 244 -30.56 13.27 -9.74
N ILE A 245 -30.31 12.02 -9.35
CA ILE A 245 -30.31 11.61 -7.95
C ILE A 245 -28.95 11.94 -7.35
N VAL A 246 -28.93 12.71 -6.27
CA VAL A 246 -27.70 13.09 -5.57
C VAL A 246 -27.65 12.39 -4.22
N VAL A 247 -26.50 11.77 -3.93
CA VAL A 247 -26.15 11.20 -2.62
C VAL A 247 -25.14 12.12 -1.95
N MET A 248 -25.49 12.68 -0.80
CA MET A 248 -24.70 13.69 -0.11
C MET A 248 -23.83 13.12 1.03
N GLY A 249 -22.53 13.29 0.92
CA GLY A 249 -21.52 13.11 1.95
C GLY A 249 -21.25 14.40 2.74
N SER A 250 -20.31 14.35 3.68
CA SER A 250 -19.91 15.51 4.48
C SER A 250 -19.29 16.61 3.62
N ALA A 251 -19.48 17.88 3.99
CA ALA A 251 -18.75 18.96 3.35
C ALA A 251 -17.24 18.80 3.62
N SER A 252 -16.44 18.86 2.55
CA SER A 252 -14.98 18.71 2.62
C SER A 252 -14.32 19.89 3.31
#